data_AF-A0A9D4AZW0-F1
#
_entry.id   AF-A0A9D4AZW0-F1
#
_cell.length_a   1.000
_cell.length_b   1.000
_cell.length_c   1.000
_cell.angle_alpha   90.00
_cell.angle_beta   90.00
_cell.angle_gamma   90.00
#
_symmetry.space_group_name_H-M   'P 1'
#
loop_
_entity.id
_entity.type
_entity.pdbx_description
1 polymer ?
#
loop_
_entity_poly.entity_id
_entity_poly.type
_entity_poly.pdbx_seq_one_letter_code
_entity_poly.pdbx_strand_id
1 'polypeptide(L)'
;MKNDSRIRKNKRFFDDTGDADYMFDSPDIQFKVQVFFPTMDLLLSELGDLGKRMAEVSNLFSPILCLPDKVDESSTENSVDTLATAYPKDLQREDLKEELRIFYKIKEDSNLRDDGYITSALTLLNALFKKGLENVFPQICICLRLLTVLPVSVASGECAFSKLTLIKNCLCSATGEERLKHFLTLSIEYEMAKDISFDDIINEFAKMKARKKIAAV
;
A
#
# COMPACT_ATOMS: atom_id res chain seq x y z
N MET A 1 29.34 52.12 -18.04
CA MET A 1 29.36 51.47 -19.36
C MET A 1 28.92 50.02 -19.15
N LYS A 2 27.73 49.64 -19.65
CA LYS A 2 27.16 48.29 -19.45
C LYS A 2 27.96 47.29 -20.29
N ASN A 3 28.34 46.18 -19.66
CA ASN A 3 29.12 45.11 -20.27
C ASN A 3 28.15 44.10 -20.91
N ASP A 4 27.85 44.25 -22.20
CA ASP A 4 27.03 43.29 -22.95
C ASP A 4 27.89 42.07 -23.30
N SER A 5 27.78 41.01 -22.50
CA SER A 5 28.35 39.71 -22.82
C SER A 5 27.61 39.09 -24.02
N ARG A 6 28.32 38.92 -25.13
CA ARG A 6 27.80 38.39 -26.40
C ARG A 6 27.34 36.93 -26.26
N ILE A 7 26.04 36.69 -26.40
CA ILE A 7 25.45 35.34 -26.44
C ILE A 7 25.82 34.67 -27.77
N ARG A 8 26.40 33.46 -27.71
CA ARG A 8 26.87 32.72 -28.88
C ARG A 8 25.71 31.93 -29.48
N LYS A 9 25.24 32.34 -30.67
CA LYS A 9 24.22 31.59 -31.42
C LYS A 9 24.87 30.44 -32.20
N ASN A 10 24.34 29.23 -32.07
CA ASN A 10 24.75 28.08 -32.88
C ASN A 10 24.31 28.28 -34.35
N LYS A 11 25.14 27.84 -35.30
CA LYS A 11 24.82 27.87 -36.74
C LYS A 11 23.76 26.81 -37.03
N ARG A 12 22.62 27.22 -37.61
CA ARG A 12 21.61 26.33 -38.20
C ARG A 12 21.96 26.01 -39.65
N PHE A 13 21.68 24.79 -40.08
CA PHE A 13 21.78 24.38 -41.48
C PHE A 13 20.41 24.55 -42.17
N PHE A 14 20.43 24.64 -43.50
CA PHE A 14 19.29 25.07 -44.33
C PHE A 14 18.06 24.14 -44.26
N ASP A 15 18.23 22.90 -43.80
CA ASP A 15 17.16 21.88 -43.74
C ASP A 15 16.46 21.77 -42.36
N ASP A 16 16.78 22.62 -41.38
CA ASP A 16 16.07 22.66 -40.09
C ASP A 16 14.68 23.34 -40.24
N THR A 17 13.74 22.65 -40.87
CA THR A 17 12.31 22.91 -40.77
C THR A 17 11.74 22.17 -39.55
N GLY A 18 11.96 22.75 -38.38
CA GLY A 18 11.30 22.37 -37.12
C GLY A 18 10.74 23.62 -36.47
N ASP A 19 9.46 23.56 -36.08
CA ASP A 19 8.67 24.63 -35.47
C ASP A 19 9.46 25.49 -34.48
N ALA A 20 9.10 26.78 -34.42
CA ALA A 20 9.73 27.79 -33.59
C ALA A 20 10.12 27.28 -32.19
N ASP A 21 11.35 26.77 -32.08
CA ASP A 21 11.97 26.43 -30.81
C ASP A 21 11.92 27.68 -29.93
N TYR A 22 11.11 27.62 -28.88
CA TYR A 22 11.27 28.52 -27.74
C TYR A 22 12.70 28.35 -27.25
N MET A 23 13.58 29.26 -27.66
CA MET A 23 14.93 29.36 -27.13
C MET A 23 14.78 29.74 -25.67
N PHE A 24 14.81 28.76 -24.78
CA PHE A 24 14.83 29.01 -23.35
C PHE A 24 16.10 29.79 -23.02
N ASP A 25 15.97 30.95 -22.38
CA ASP A 25 17.08 31.85 -22.06
C ASP A 25 18.14 31.19 -21.15
N SER A 26 17.77 30.12 -20.44
CA SER A 26 18.65 29.29 -19.60
C SER A 26 18.21 27.82 -19.61
N PRO A 27 19.15 26.86 -19.56
CA PRO A 27 18.84 25.44 -19.36
C PRO A 27 17.99 25.17 -18.11
N ASP A 28 18.06 26.05 -17.09
CA ASP A 28 17.22 25.95 -15.90
C ASP A 28 15.74 26.17 -16.20
N ILE A 29 15.43 27.10 -17.11
CA ILE A 29 14.06 27.40 -17.51
C ILE A 29 13.53 26.27 -18.39
N GLN A 30 14.36 25.73 -19.28
CA GLN A 30 14.03 24.56 -20.08
C GLN A 30 13.69 23.36 -19.20
N PHE A 31 14.53 23.05 -18.21
CA PHE A 31 14.26 21.96 -17.26
C PHE A 31 12.95 22.20 -16.48
N LYS A 32 12.73 23.44 -16.01
CA LYS A 32 11.51 23.78 -15.28
C LYS A 32 10.25 23.53 -16.10
N VAL A 33 10.22 24.02 -17.34
CA VAL A 33 9.04 23.97 -18.21
C VAL A 33 8.82 22.57 -18.80
N GLN A 34 9.88 21.87 -19.20
CA GLN A 34 9.73 20.58 -19.89
C GLN A 34 9.69 19.39 -18.95
N VAL A 35 10.29 19.49 -17.76
CA VAL A 35 10.43 18.36 -16.84
C VAL A 35 9.74 18.64 -15.52
N PHE A 36 10.13 19.71 -14.81
CA PHE A 36 9.67 19.93 -13.44
C PHE A 36 8.16 20.16 -13.34
N PHE A 37 7.61 21.17 -14.05
CA PHE A 37 6.19 21.47 -14.00
C PHE A 37 5.33 20.30 -14.53
N PRO A 38 5.64 19.67 -15.68
CA PRO A 38 4.88 18.50 -16.14
C PRO A 38 4.91 17.34 -15.15
N THR A 39 6.04 17.10 -14.46
CA THR A 39 6.13 16.07 -13.42
C THR A 39 5.28 16.43 -12.20
N MET A 40 5.29 17.70 -11.78
CA MET A 40 4.48 18.16 -10.65
C MET A 40 2.98 18.11 -10.96
N ASP A 41 2.59 18.51 -12.18
CA ASP A 41 1.20 18.43 -12.63
C ASP A 41 0.71 16.97 -12.70
N LEU A 42 1.57 16.06 -13.18
CA LEU A 42 1.27 14.62 -13.16
C LEU A 42 1.09 14.12 -11.73
N LEU A 43 2.01 14.44 -10.82
CA LEU A 43 1.91 14.04 -9.41
C LEU A 43 0.63 14.58 -8.76
N LEU A 44 0.27 15.84 -9.02
CA LEU A 44 -0.95 16.45 -8.50
C LEU A 44 -2.20 15.77 -9.07
N SER A 45 -2.20 15.45 -10.37
CA SER A 45 -3.31 14.72 -11.01
C SER A 45 -3.49 13.33 -10.40
N GLU A 46 -2.40 12.56 -10.28
CA GLU A 46 -2.45 11.20 -9.73
C GLU A 46 -2.85 11.18 -8.25
N LEU A 47 -2.36 12.14 -7.46
CA LEU A 47 -2.78 12.31 -6.06
C LEU A 47 -4.25 12.70 -5.95
N GLY A 48 -4.73 13.57 -6.84
CA GLY A 48 -6.15 13.93 -6.92
C GLY A 48 -7.03 12.72 -7.24
N ASP A 49 -6.63 11.91 -8.21
CA ASP A 49 -7.36 10.70 -8.60
C ASP A 49 -7.26 9.59 -7.56
N LEU A 50 -6.13 9.46 -6.87
CA LEU A 50 -6.00 8.59 -5.70
C LEU A 50 -6.97 9.03 -4.59
N GLY A 51 -7.07 10.34 -4.32
CA GLY A 51 -8.01 10.89 -3.33
C GLY A 51 -9.48 10.56 -3.66
N LYS A 52 -9.88 10.62 -4.94
CA LYS A 52 -11.22 10.21 -5.38
C LYS A 52 -11.46 8.72 -5.17
N ARG A 53 -10.53 7.87 -5.62
CA ARG A 53 -10.61 6.41 -5.44
C ARG A 53 -10.68 6.02 -3.95
N MET A 54 -9.88 6.68 -3.12
CA MET A 54 -9.92 6.53 -1.66
C MET A 54 -11.30 6.89 -1.10
N ALA A 55 -11.89 8.00 -1.54
CA ALA A 55 -13.23 8.40 -1.11
C ALA A 55 -14.30 7.38 -1.53
N GLU A 56 -14.22 6.84 -2.75
CA GLU A 56 -15.11 5.77 -3.23
C GLU A 56 -15.03 4.52 -2.34
N VAL A 57 -13.82 4.05 -2.04
CA VAL A 57 -13.61 2.90 -1.14
C VAL A 57 -14.09 3.22 0.27
N SER A 58 -13.82 4.41 0.79
CA SER A 58 -14.29 4.85 2.11
C SER A 58 -15.82 4.87 2.18
N ASN A 59 -16.49 5.29 1.09
CA ASN A 59 -17.95 5.28 1.02
C ASN A 59 -18.50 3.86 0.95
N LEU A 60 -17.87 2.98 0.17
CA LEU A 60 -18.27 1.57 0.04
C LEU A 60 -18.17 0.80 1.37
N PHE A 61 -17.10 1.04 2.13
CA PHE A 61 -16.86 0.41 3.43
C PHE A 61 -17.35 1.24 4.62
N SER A 62 -18.06 2.35 4.36
CA SER A 62 -18.64 3.23 5.39
C SER A 62 -19.43 2.48 6.47
N PRO A 63 -20.27 1.47 6.15
CA PRO A 63 -21.03 0.72 7.16
C PRO A 63 -20.19 -0.03 8.20
N ILE A 64 -18.89 -0.19 7.96
CA ILE A 64 -17.96 -0.91 8.84
C ILE A 64 -16.92 0.04 9.42
N LEU A 65 -16.48 1.02 8.62
CA LEU A 65 -15.50 2.03 9.00
C LEU A 65 -16.09 3.17 9.82
N CYS A 66 -17.18 3.75 9.32
CA CYS A 66 -17.92 4.80 9.96
C CYS A 66 -19.05 4.15 10.74
N LEU A 67 -18.72 3.45 11.84
CA LEU A 67 -19.74 2.94 12.76
C LEU A 67 -20.47 4.15 13.36
N PRO A 68 -21.64 4.57 12.83
CA PRO A 68 -22.21 5.85 13.22
C PRO A 68 -22.73 5.74 14.65
N ASP A 69 -22.68 6.84 15.40
CA ASP A 69 -23.21 6.88 16.78
C ASP A 69 -24.74 6.77 16.81
N LYS A 70 -25.40 6.86 15.65
CA LYS A 70 -26.81 6.57 15.43
C LYS A 70 -26.97 5.79 14.14
N VAL A 71 -27.60 4.62 14.22
CA VAL A 71 -27.92 3.81 13.05
C VAL A 71 -29.22 4.34 12.43
N ASP A 72 -29.10 5.08 11.33
CA ASP A 72 -30.24 5.28 10.43
C ASP A 72 -30.40 4.01 9.61
N GLU A 73 -31.34 3.13 10.02
CA GLU A 73 -31.54 1.79 9.43
C GLU A 73 -31.64 1.82 7.88
N SER A 74 -32.28 2.85 7.31
CA SER A 74 -32.43 3.01 5.86
C SER A 74 -31.14 3.37 5.11
N SER A 75 -30.21 4.10 5.75
CA SER A 75 -28.93 4.49 5.14
C SER A 75 -27.94 3.33 5.11
N THR A 76 -27.98 2.49 6.15
CA THR A 76 -27.16 1.29 6.28
C THR A 76 -27.59 0.20 5.30
N GLU A 77 -28.90 0.04 5.06
CA GLU A 77 -29.41 -0.95 4.11
C GLU A 77 -28.89 -0.70 2.68
N ASN A 78 -29.02 0.52 2.17
CA ASN A 78 -28.53 0.86 0.83
C ASN A 78 -27.01 0.66 0.67
N SER A 79 -26.26 0.91 1.75
CA SER A 79 -24.81 0.78 1.74
C SER A 79 -24.36 -0.68 1.80
N VAL A 80 -25.03 -1.51 2.60
CA VAL A 80 -24.82 -2.98 2.65
C VAL A 80 -25.14 -3.61 1.30
N ASP A 81 -26.20 -3.16 0.65
CA ASP A 81 -26.59 -3.60 -0.68
C ASP A 81 -25.52 -3.29 -1.71
N THR A 82 -24.99 -2.07 -1.66
CA THR A 82 -23.89 -1.66 -2.55
C THR A 82 -22.64 -2.51 -2.31
N LEU A 83 -22.29 -2.78 -1.05
CA LEU A 83 -21.12 -3.59 -0.70
C LEU A 83 -21.30 -5.07 -1.12
N ALA A 84 -22.48 -5.65 -0.91
CA ALA A 84 -22.79 -7.02 -1.30
C ALA A 84 -22.81 -7.20 -2.83
N THR A 85 -23.27 -6.19 -3.58
CA THR A 85 -23.20 -6.21 -5.05
C THR A 85 -21.78 -6.06 -5.59
N ALA A 86 -20.91 -5.34 -4.88
CA ALA A 86 -19.50 -5.20 -5.25
C ALA A 86 -18.70 -6.51 -5.03
N TYR A 87 -19.04 -7.27 -3.99
CA TYR A 87 -18.34 -8.52 -3.63
C TYR A 87 -19.28 -9.72 -3.45
N PRO A 88 -19.99 -10.16 -4.52
CA PRO A 88 -21.03 -11.19 -4.42
C PRO A 88 -20.49 -12.60 -4.12
N LYS A 89 -19.19 -12.84 -4.32
CA LYS A 89 -18.53 -14.12 -4.03
C LYS A 89 -18.10 -14.23 -2.57
N ASP A 90 -17.81 -13.11 -1.94
CA ASP A 90 -17.21 -13.04 -0.61
C ASP A 90 -18.24 -12.68 0.47
N LEU A 91 -19.31 -11.96 0.09
CA LEU A 91 -20.29 -11.42 1.02
C LEU A 91 -21.70 -11.96 0.77
N GLN A 92 -22.37 -12.32 1.86
CA GLN A 92 -23.79 -12.66 1.89
C GLN A 92 -24.57 -11.48 2.47
N ARG A 93 -25.52 -10.95 1.69
CA ARG A 93 -26.27 -9.73 2.00
C ARG A 93 -27.02 -9.80 3.32
N GLU A 94 -27.84 -10.84 3.49
CA GLU A 94 -28.72 -10.98 4.65
C GLU A 94 -27.91 -11.23 5.93
N ASP A 95 -26.91 -12.11 5.87
CA ASP A 95 -26.05 -12.38 7.01
C ASP A 95 -25.25 -11.14 7.44
N LEU A 96 -24.70 -10.39 6.47
CA LEU A 96 -23.96 -9.16 6.74
C LEU A 96 -24.85 -8.11 7.41
N LYS A 97 -26.11 -8.00 6.98
CA LYS A 97 -27.09 -7.06 7.55
C LYS A 97 -27.38 -7.40 9.02
N GLU A 98 -27.63 -8.67 9.32
CA GLU A 98 -27.89 -9.12 10.68
C GLU A 98 -26.64 -9.00 11.57
N GLU A 99 -25.47 -9.38 11.07
CA GLU A 99 -24.20 -9.22 11.78
C GLU A 99 -23.95 -7.76 12.13
N LEU A 100 -24.12 -6.83 11.17
CA LEU A 100 -23.94 -5.40 11.43
C LEU A 100 -24.92 -4.90 12.48
N ARG A 101 -26.18 -5.34 12.44
CA ARG A 101 -27.19 -4.96 13.44
C ARG A 101 -26.78 -5.38 14.85
N ILE A 102 -26.24 -6.59 15.00
CA ILE A 102 -25.77 -7.13 16.28
C ILE A 102 -24.48 -6.41 16.71
N PHE A 103 -23.57 -6.19 15.76
CA PHE A 103 -22.29 -5.51 15.97
C PHE A 103 -22.47 -4.07 16.48
N TYR A 104 -23.45 -3.33 15.92
CA TYR A 104 -23.80 -1.99 16.37
C TYR A 104 -24.27 -1.96 17.83
N LYS A 105 -25.06 -2.95 18.26
CA LYS A 105 -25.54 -3.05 19.65
C LYS A 105 -24.41 -3.39 20.61
N ILE A 106 -23.54 -4.34 20.27
CA ILE A 106 -22.44 -4.78 21.15
C ILE A 106 -21.37 -3.69 21.31
N LYS A 107 -21.22 -2.81 20.32
CA LYS A 107 -20.32 -1.66 20.39
C LYS A 107 -20.71 -0.69 21.53
N GLU A 108 -21.99 -0.55 21.84
CA GLU A 108 -22.44 0.31 22.96
C GLU A 108 -22.06 -0.27 24.33
N ASP A 109 -22.06 -1.61 24.46
CA ASP A 109 -21.84 -2.30 25.74
C ASP A 109 -20.37 -2.66 26.00
N SER A 110 -19.57 -2.79 24.95
CA SER A 110 -18.18 -3.19 25.07
C SER A 110 -17.27 -2.07 24.61
N ASN A 111 -16.32 -1.68 25.47
CA ASN A 111 -15.18 -0.80 25.15
C ASN A 111 -14.26 -1.46 24.08
N LEU A 112 -14.81 -1.76 22.90
CA LEU A 112 -14.10 -2.17 21.68
C LEU A 112 -13.35 -0.97 21.06
N ARG A 113 -13.65 0.24 21.52
CA ARG A 113 -12.90 1.47 21.29
C ARG A 113 -12.16 1.87 22.56
N ASP A 114 -10.86 1.63 22.57
CA ASP A 114 -9.95 2.42 23.39
C ASP A 114 -9.73 3.71 22.57
N ASP A 115 -10.44 4.81 22.82
CA ASP A 115 -10.18 6.14 22.21
C ASP A 115 -10.98 6.58 20.97
N GLY A 116 -12.26 6.23 20.84
CA GLY A 116 -13.20 7.04 20.03
C GLY A 116 -13.06 7.01 18.51
N TYR A 117 -12.01 6.39 17.96
CA TYR A 117 -11.80 6.17 16.52
C TYR A 117 -11.44 4.72 16.25
N ILE A 118 -11.84 4.18 15.09
CA ILE A 118 -11.21 2.97 14.58
C ILE A 118 -9.84 3.44 14.05
N THR A 119 -8.78 3.33 14.85
CA THR A 119 -7.44 3.78 14.43
C THR A 119 -6.94 3.05 13.18
N SER A 120 -7.43 1.82 12.92
CA SER A 120 -7.24 1.11 11.65
C SER A 120 -8.22 -0.08 11.49
N ALA A 121 -8.62 -0.42 10.26
CA ALA A 121 -9.34 -1.67 9.99
C ALA A 121 -8.60 -2.91 10.52
N LEU A 122 -7.25 -2.87 10.51
CA LEU A 122 -6.39 -3.91 11.09
C LEU A 122 -6.55 -4.02 12.61
N THR A 123 -6.65 -2.90 13.32
CA THR A 123 -6.77 -2.94 14.79
C THR A 123 -8.12 -3.52 15.20
N LEU A 124 -9.19 -3.19 14.47
CA LEU A 124 -10.50 -3.77 14.71
C LEU A 124 -10.50 -5.28 14.44
N LEU A 125 -9.93 -5.70 13.30
CA LEU A 125 -9.81 -7.11 12.95
C LEU A 125 -9.07 -7.89 14.05
N ASN A 126 -7.91 -7.39 14.49
CA ASN A 126 -7.11 -8.00 15.54
C ASN A 126 -7.85 -8.05 16.89
N ALA A 127 -8.64 -7.03 17.21
CA ALA A 127 -9.45 -7.01 18.42
C ALA A 127 -10.54 -8.08 18.42
N LEU A 128 -11.18 -8.32 17.26
CA LEU A 128 -12.18 -9.38 17.11
C LEU A 128 -11.56 -10.77 17.32
N PHE A 129 -10.40 -11.03 16.71
CA PHE A 129 -9.67 -12.28 16.92
C PHE A 129 -9.23 -12.47 18.37
N LYS A 130 -8.73 -11.41 19.02
CA LYS A 130 -8.29 -11.47 20.42
C LYS A 130 -9.45 -11.79 21.38
N LYS A 131 -10.68 -11.38 21.03
CA LYS A 131 -11.89 -11.65 21.81
C LYS A 131 -12.61 -12.94 21.40
N GLY A 132 -12.13 -13.69 20.40
CA GLY A 132 -12.78 -14.91 19.92
C GLY A 132 -14.11 -14.65 19.18
N LEU A 133 -14.29 -13.45 18.61
CA LEU A 133 -15.53 -13.03 17.96
C LEU A 133 -15.55 -13.32 16.45
N GLU A 134 -14.52 -13.97 15.90
CA GLU A 134 -14.41 -14.27 14.47
C GLU A 134 -15.53 -15.18 13.95
N ASN A 135 -16.04 -16.09 14.78
CA ASN A 135 -17.14 -16.99 14.42
C ASN A 135 -18.52 -16.33 14.60
N VAL A 136 -18.58 -15.22 15.35
CA VAL A 136 -19.82 -14.47 15.59
C VAL A 136 -20.04 -13.44 14.48
N PHE A 137 -18.97 -12.86 13.95
CA PHE A 137 -19.01 -11.86 12.87
C PHE A 137 -18.14 -12.25 11.65
N PRO A 138 -18.40 -13.41 11.02
CA PRO A 138 -17.61 -13.85 9.87
C PRO A 138 -17.67 -12.87 8.69
N GLN A 139 -18.82 -12.26 8.39
CA GLN A 139 -19.01 -11.41 7.23
C GLN A 139 -18.31 -10.06 7.45
N ILE A 140 -18.38 -9.53 8.68
CA ILE A 140 -17.62 -8.33 9.07
C ILE A 140 -16.11 -8.60 8.99
N CYS A 141 -15.64 -9.78 9.43
CA CYS A 141 -14.22 -10.14 9.33
C CYS A 141 -13.75 -10.23 7.88
N ILE A 142 -14.57 -10.75 6.96
CA ILE A 142 -14.27 -10.79 5.53
C ILE A 142 -14.15 -9.36 4.98
N CYS A 143 -15.12 -8.49 5.28
CA CYS A 143 -15.06 -7.09 4.83
C CYS A 143 -13.82 -6.35 5.36
N LEU A 144 -13.48 -6.55 6.64
CA LEU A 144 -12.27 -5.95 7.22
C LEU A 144 -11.02 -6.47 6.51
N ARG A 145 -10.94 -7.77 6.22
CA ARG A 145 -9.82 -8.34 5.45
C ARG A 145 -9.74 -7.73 4.05
N LEU A 146 -10.86 -7.64 3.33
CA LEU A 146 -10.92 -6.99 2.01
C LEU A 146 -10.36 -5.56 2.08
N LEU A 147 -10.80 -4.78 3.07
CA LEU A 147 -10.34 -3.42 3.27
C LEU A 147 -8.83 -3.33 3.58
N THR A 148 -8.28 -4.28 4.34
CA THR A 148 -6.85 -4.31 4.67
C THR A 148 -5.95 -4.71 3.51
N VAL A 149 -6.48 -5.47 2.55
CA VAL A 149 -5.76 -5.92 1.35
C VAL A 149 -5.85 -4.89 0.23
N LEU A 150 -6.92 -4.09 0.20
CA LEU A 150 -7.01 -2.98 -0.74
C LEU A 150 -5.81 -2.05 -0.52
N PRO A 151 -5.13 -1.59 -1.60
CA PRO A 151 -3.98 -0.69 -1.53
C PRO A 151 -4.44 0.74 -1.21
N VAL A 152 -5.24 0.89 -0.16
CA VAL A 152 -5.78 2.15 0.33
C VAL A 152 -4.64 3.01 0.89
N SER A 153 -3.58 2.39 1.43
CA SER A 153 -2.37 3.11 1.83
C SER A 153 -1.13 2.59 1.09
N VAL A 154 -0.76 3.28 0.01
CA VAL A 154 0.47 3.02 -0.75
C VAL A 154 1.72 3.25 0.12
N ALA A 155 1.60 3.97 1.24
CA ALA A 155 2.68 4.28 2.17
C ALA A 155 3.44 3.06 2.70
N SER A 156 2.74 1.94 3.00
CA SER A 156 3.42 0.74 3.50
C SER A 156 4.20 0.02 2.40
N GLY A 157 3.62 -0.08 1.19
CA GLY A 157 4.29 -0.63 0.03
C GLY A 157 5.49 0.19 -0.40
N GLU A 158 5.35 1.52 -0.48
CA GLU A 158 6.44 2.46 -0.77
C GLU A 158 7.55 2.40 0.29
N CYS A 159 7.20 2.23 1.57
CA CYS A 159 8.19 2.01 2.63
C CYS A 159 8.97 0.71 2.39
N ALA A 160 8.28 -0.39 2.02
CA ALA A 160 8.93 -1.65 1.70
C ALA A 160 9.85 -1.55 0.46
N PHE A 161 9.44 -0.81 -0.58
CA PHE A 161 10.28 -0.54 -1.75
C PHE A 161 11.46 0.36 -1.45
N SER A 162 11.30 1.33 -0.54
CA SER A 162 12.41 2.17 -0.05
C SER A 162 13.42 1.34 0.72
N LYS A 163 12.96 0.44 1.61
CA LYS A 163 13.81 -0.54 2.30
C LYS A 163 14.51 -1.48 1.32
N LEU A 164 13.81 -1.97 0.30
CA LEU A 164 14.39 -2.80 -0.76
C LEU A 164 15.48 -2.05 -1.53
N THR A 165 15.23 -0.78 -1.85
CA THR A 165 16.20 0.10 -2.50
C THR A 165 17.42 0.31 -1.61
N LEU A 166 17.22 0.49 -0.30
CA LEU A 166 18.31 0.58 0.67
C LEU A 166 19.09 -0.74 0.78
N ILE A 167 18.43 -1.90 0.83
CA ILE A 167 19.08 -3.22 0.84
C ILE A 167 19.91 -3.40 -0.44
N LYS A 168 19.35 -3.07 -1.60
CA LYS A 168 20.02 -3.16 -2.91
C LYS A 168 21.24 -2.24 -3.00
N ASN A 169 21.09 -0.99 -2.55
CA ASN A 169 22.15 0.01 -2.61
C ASN A 169 23.24 -0.22 -1.56
N CYS A 170 22.87 -0.58 -0.32
CA CYS A 170 23.80 -0.84 0.77
C CYS A 170 24.64 -2.09 0.52
N LEU A 171 24.08 -3.11 -0.11
CA LEU A 171 24.80 -4.35 -0.40
C LEU A 171 25.56 -4.33 -1.73
N CYS A 172 25.54 -3.23 -2.50
CA CYS A 172 26.33 -2.98 -3.73
C CYS A 172 26.51 -4.21 -4.66
N SER A 173 25.55 -5.14 -4.72
CA SER A 173 25.83 -6.47 -5.25
C SER A 173 24.97 -6.78 -6.46
N ALA A 174 25.64 -7.31 -7.48
CA ALA A 174 25.07 -8.14 -8.54
C ALA A 174 24.47 -9.44 -7.94
N THR A 175 23.50 -9.27 -7.05
CA THR A 175 22.77 -10.35 -6.41
C THR A 175 21.67 -10.77 -7.36
N GLY A 176 21.65 -12.04 -7.76
CA GLY A 176 20.58 -12.60 -8.59
C GLY A 176 19.21 -12.44 -7.91
N GLU A 177 18.16 -12.34 -8.72
CA GLU A 177 16.78 -12.09 -8.29
C GLU A 177 16.32 -12.98 -7.12
N GLU A 178 16.68 -14.27 -7.17
CA GLU A 178 16.39 -15.23 -6.11
C GLU A 178 16.96 -14.83 -4.76
N ARG A 179 18.25 -14.44 -4.69
CA ARG A 179 18.88 -14.07 -3.42
C ARG A 179 18.29 -12.76 -2.88
N LEU A 180 17.89 -11.84 -3.74
CA LEU A 180 17.19 -10.61 -3.33
C LEU A 180 15.81 -10.93 -2.73
N LYS A 181 15.06 -11.85 -3.35
CA LYS A 181 13.75 -12.28 -2.84
C LYS A 181 13.86 -12.85 -1.42
N HIS A 182 14.85 -13.70 -1.16
CA HIS A 182 15.07 -14.24 0.20
C HIS A 182 15.41 -13.14 1.22
N PHE A 183 16.22 -12.14 0.86
CA PHE A 183 16.50 -11.01 1.75
C PHE A 183 15.27 -10.15 2.02
N LEU A 184 14.43 -9.95 1.00
CA LEU A 184 13.18 -9.22 1.15
C LEU A 184 12.26 -9.95 2.13
N THR A 185 12.13 -11.27 2.02
CA THR A 185 11.36 -12.09 2.96
C THR A 185 11.88 -11.93 4.39
N LEU A 186 13.20 -12.03 4.61
CA LEU A 186 13.80 -11.82 5.94
C LEU A 186 13.56 -10.41 6.49
N SER A 187 13.50 -9.41 5.61
CA SER A 187 13.30 -8.01 6.01
C SER A 187 11.84 -7.68 6.31
N ILE A 188 10.89 -8.32 5.61
CA ILE A 188 9.46 -8.23 5.87
C ILE A 188 9.15 -8.94 7.19
N GLU A 189 9.67 -10.16 7.36
CA GLU A 189 9.49 -10.99 8.55
C GLU A 189 10.56 -10.74 9.62
N TYR A 190 11.05 -9.50 9.72
CA TYR A 190 12.20 -9.17 10.56
C TYR A 190 12.04 -9.60 12.02
N GLU A 191 10.87 -9.40 12.62
CA GLU A 191 10.59 -9.79 14.00
C GLU A 191 10.74 -11.31 14.20
N MET A 192 10.21 -12.11 13.27
CA MET A 192 10.38 -13.56 13.31
C MET A 192 11.82 -13.97 13.00
N ALA A 193 12.47 -13.32 12.04
CA ALA A 193 13.84 -13.61 11.63
C ALA A 193 14.85 -13.33 12.75
N LYS A 194 14.57 -12.35 13.60
CA LYS A 194 15.39 -12.01 14.77
C LYS A 194 15.43 -13.13 15.82
N ASP A 195 14.35 -13.90 15.93
CA ASP A 195 14.25 -15.01 16.88
C ASP A 195 14.93 -16.30 16.36
N ILE A 196 15.39 -16.32 15.11
CA ILE A 196 16.06 -17.49 14.53
C ILE A 196 17.52 -17.56 15.00
N SER A 197 17.90 -18.71 15.58
CA SER A 197 19.27 -18.98 16.01
C SER A 197 20.20 -19.26 14.82
N PHE A 198 21.30 -18.52 14.74
CA PHE A 198 22.35 -18.77 13.73
C PHE A 198 23.01 -20.14 13.92
N ASP A 199 23.16 -20.61 15.16
CA ASP A 199 23.77 -21.92 15.45
C ASP A 199 22.91 -23.06 14.90
N ASP A 200 21.58 -22.92 14.99
CA ASP A 200 20.64 -23.90 14.43
C ASP A 200 20.72 -23.92 12.90
N ILE A 201 20.78 -22.75 12.26
CA ILE A 201 20.96 -22.63 10.81
C ILE A 201 22.27 -23.28 10.36
N ILE A 202 23.39 -23.01 11.06
CA ILE A 202 24.71 -23.56 10.73
C ILE A 202 24.69 -25.09 10.84
N ASN A 203 24.10 -25.61 11.91
CA ASN A 203 23.99 -27.04 12.14
C ASN A 203 23.11 -27.72 11.08
N GLU A 204 21.99 -27.11 10.70
CA GLU A 204 21.12 -27.63 9.65
C GLU A 204 21.81 -27.61 8.28
N PHE A 205 22.48 -26.51 7.93
CA PHE A 205 23.24 -26.39 6.69
C PHE A 205 24.39 -27.41 6.61
N ALA A 206 25.08 -27.65 7.72
CA ALA A 206 26.12 -28.67 7.83
C ALA A 206 25.55 -30.08 7.59
N LYS A 207 24.38 -30.39 8.17
CA LYS A 207 23.67 -31.67 7.93
C LYS A 207 23.30 -31.84 6.45
N MET A 208 22.83 -30.78 5.77
CA MET A 208 22.50 -30.84 4.35
C MET A 208 23.73 -31.08 3.46
N LYS A 209 24.89 -30.48 3.77
CA LYS A 209 26.15 -30.74 3.03
C LYS A 209 26.74 -32.11 3.31
N ALA A 210 26.62 -32.62 4.53
CA ALA A 210 27.15 -33.94 4.92
C ALA A 210 26.50 -35.09 4.12
N ARG A 211 25.22 -34.97 3.76
CA ARG A 211 24.51 -35.98 2.94
C ARG A 211 25.02 -36.11 1.50
N LYS A 212 25.79 -35.15 0.97
CA LYS A 212 26.38 -35.25 -0.38
C LYS A 212 27.67 -36.08 -0.45
N LYS A 213 28.23 -36.53 0.69
CA LYS A 213 29.48 -37.32 0.72
C LYS A 213 29.29 -38.84 0.86
N ILE A 214 28.07 -39.37 0.95
CA ILE A 214 27.80 -40.81 1.16
C ILE A 214 27.19 -41.49 -0.08
N ALA A 215 27.61 -41.10 -1.27
CA ALA A 215 27.25 -41.81 -2.51
C ALA A 215 28.46 -41.86 -3.45
N ALA A 216 29.49 -42.57 -3.03
CA ALA A 216 30.57 -43.06 -3.88
C ALA A 216 31.19 -44.27 -3.17
N VAL A 217 30.54 -45.44 -3.34
CA VAL A 217 31.16 -46.76 -3.21
C VAL A 217 30.76 -47.53 -4.45
#